data_AF-A0A520GG65-F1
#
_entry.id   AF-A0A520GG65-F1
#
_cell.length_a   1.000
_cell.length_b   1.000
_cell.length_c   1.000
_cell.angle_alpha   90.00
_cell.angle_beta   90.00
_cell.angle_gamma   90.00
#
_symmetry.space_group_name_H-M   'P 1'
#
loop_
_entity.id
_entity.type
_entity.pdbx_description
1 polymer ?
#
loop_
_entity_poly.entity_id
_entity_poly.type
_entity_poly.pdbx_seq_one_letter_code
_entity_poly.pdbx_strand_id
1 'polypeptide(L)' 'MTELNMARRRGILVWEAACERLKNALHAAPHMPTATPEQVVEALRLSHKALDELELAFAPEDATDTGPVGH' A
#
# COMPACT_ATOMS: atom_id res chain seq x y z
N MET A 1 15.94 -10.23 14.47
CA MET A 1 14.74 -9.70 13.78
C MET A 1 14.27 -10.79 12.83
N THR A 2 13.02 -11.23 12.90
CA THR A 2 12.51 -12.31 12.04
C THR A 2 12.21 -11.80 10.62
N GLU A 3 12.19 -12.69 9.62
CA GLU A 3 11.83 -12.34 8.23
C GLU A 3 10.45 -11.69 8.14
N LEU A 4 9.48 -12.20 8.89
CA LEU A 4 8.13 -11.62 9.01
C LEU A 4 8.16 -10.18 9.55
N ASN A 5 8.99 -9.91 10.56
CA ASN A 5 9.14 -8.55 11.11
C ASN A 5 9.79 -7.61 10.08
N MET A 6 10.70 -8.10 9.24
CA MET A 6 11.27 -7.31 8.15
C MET A 6 10.25 -7.03 7.05
N ALA A 7 9.43 -8.02 6.67
CA ALA A 7 8.36 -7.86 5.68
C ALA A 7 7.34 -6.81 6.13
N ARG A 8 6.89 -6.88 7.39
CA ARG A 8 5.98 -5.89 7.98
C ARG A 8 6.58 -4.49 7.99
N ARG A 9 7.83 -4.35 8.42
CA ARG A 9 8.50 -3.05 8.46
C ARG A 9 8.70 -2.45 7.07
N ARG A 10 9.03 -3.26 6.06
CA ARG A 10 9.07 -2.83 4.66
C ARG A 10 7.69 -2.39 4.18
N GLY A 11 6.65 -3.17 4.46
CA GLY A 11 5.27 -2.85 4.08
C GLY A 11 4.82 -1.51 4.64
N ILE A 12 5.09 -1.23 5.92
CA ILE A 12 4.77 0.07 6.55
C ILE A 12 5.44 1.22 5.79
N LEU A 13 6.75 1.11 5.50
CA LEU A 13 7.48 2.17 4.79
C LEU A 13 6.96 2.38 3.36
N VAL A 14 6.59 1.31 2.67
CA VAL A 14 6.02 1.40 1.31
C VAL A 14 4.64 2.06 1.35
N TRP A 15 3.80 1.69 2.31
CA TRP A 15 2.49 2.31 2.53
C TRP A 15 2.61 3.81 2.85
N GLU A 16 3.50 4.18 3.77
CA GLU A 16 3.77 5.59 4.12
C GLU A 16 4.23 6.40 2.90
N ALA A 17 5.16 5.86 2.10
CA ALA A 17 5.64 6.51 0.89
C ALA A 17 4.53 6.68 -0.16
N ALA A 18 3.64 5.68 -0.31
CA ALA A 18 2.50 5.76 -1.22
C ALA A 18 1.48 6.81 -0.75
N CYS A 19 1.19 6.88 0.55
CA CYS A 19 0.33 7.90 1.16
C CYS A 19 0.87 9.32 0.94
N GLU A 20 2.17 9.54 1.16
CA GLU A 20 2.79 10.85 0.90
C GLU A 20 2.72 11.22 -0.59
N ARG A 21 2.91 10.26 -1.49
CA ARG A 21 2.75 10.50 -2.93
C ARG A 21 1.32 10.89 -3.30
N LEU A 22 0.33 10.19 -2.75
CA LEU A 22 -1.09 10.50 -2.96
C LEU A 22 -1.45 11.89 -2.42
N LYS A 23 -0.99 12.21 -1.21
CA LYS A 23 -1.17 13.53 -0.60
C LYS A 23 -0.57 14.63 -1.47
N ASN A 24 0.64 14.44 -1.99
CA ASN A 24 1.28 15.41 -2.89
C ASN A 24 0.54 15.55 -4.23
N ALA A 25 -0.06 14.47 -4.73
CA ALA A 25 -0.86 14.52 -5.95
C ALA A 25 -2.18 15.27 -5.75
N LEU A 26 -2.85 15.10 -4.61
CA LEU A 26 -4.11 15.76 -4.29
C LEU A 26 -3.92 17.22 -3.85
N HIS A 27 -2.88 17.47 -3.05
CA HIS A 27 -2.60 18.76 -2.43
C HIS A 27 -1.16 19.18 -2.70
N ALA A 28 -0.87 19.52 -3.96
CA ALA A 28 0.44 20.03 -4.34
C ALA A 28 0.81 21.27 -3.50
N ALA A 29 2.05 21.31 -3.02
CA ALA A 29 2.57 22.50 -2.35
C ALA A 29 2.57 23.70 -3.32
N PRO A 30 2.50 24.95 -2.83
CA PRO A 30 2.35 26.13 -3.69
C PRO A 30 3.43 26.32 -4.77
N HIS A 31 4.62 25.74 -4.56
CA HIS A 31 5.76 25.82 -5.48
C HIS A 31 5.89 24.61 -6.42
N MET A 32 4.98 23.64 -6.31
CA MET A 32 4.99 22.40 -7.09
C MET A 32 3.92 22.45 -8.18
N PRO A 33 4.16 21.82 -9.35
CA PRO A 33 3.12 21.66 -10.35
C PRO A 33 1.98 20.80 -9.80
N THR A 34 0.74 21.17 -10.14
CA THR A 34 -0.45 20.34 -9.87
C THR A 34 -0.33 19.02 -10.62
N ALA A 35 -0.65 17.91 -9.96
CA ALA A 35 -0.68 16.61 -10.62
C ALA A 35 -1.77 16.55 -11.70
N THR A 36 -1.50 15.84 -12.79
CA THR A 36 -2.54 15.52 -13.78
C THR A 36 -3.51 14.49 -13.21
N PRO A 37 -4.73 14.37 -13.76
CA PRO A 37 -5.67 13.33 -13.33
C PRO A 37 -5.08 11.92 -13.38
N GLU A 38 -4.28 11.60 -14.40
CA GLU A 38 -3.62 10.29 -14.54
C GLU A 38 -2.60 10.05 -13.43
N GLN A 39 -1.89 11.09 -13.00
CA GLN A 39 -0.95 11.01 -11.89
C GLN A 39 -1.66 10.80 -10.55
N VAL A 40 -2.84 11.39 -10.36
CA VAL A 40 -3.69 11.15 -9.18
C VAL A 40 -4.20 9.71 -9.17
N VAL A 41 -4.70 9.20 -10.31
CA VAL A 41 -5.15 7.81 -10.45
C VAL A 41 -4.01 6.84 -10.16
N GLU A 42 -2.81 7.09 -10.67
CA GLU A 42 -1.65 6.25 -10.41
C GLU A 42 -1.26 6.28 -8.92
N ALA A 43 -1.29 7.44 -8.26
CA ALA A 43 -1.02 7.53 -6.84
C ALA A 43 -2.05 6.74 -6.01
N LEU A 44 -3.34 6.83 -6.34
CA LEU A 44 -4.39 6.02 -5.71
C LEU A 44 -4.15 4.52 -5.89
N ARG A 45 -3.79 4.09 -7.11
CA ARG A 45 -3.49 2.68 -7.43
C ARG A 45 -2.30 2.16 -6.61
N LEU A 46 -1.25 2.97 -6.49
CA LEU A 46 -0.06 2.62 -5.71
C LEU A 46 -0.37 2.53 -4.21
N SER A 47 -1.16 3.46 -3.68
CA SER A 47 -1.62 3.40 -2.28
C SER A 47 -2.43 2.14 -2.03
N HIS A 48 -3.45 1.84 -2.85
CA HIS A 48 -4.27 0.65 -2.68
C HIS A 48 -3.42 -0.63 -2.69
N LYS A 49 -2.54 -0.78 -3.69
CA LYS A 49 -1.63 -1.94 -3.75
C LYS A 49 -0.75 -2.06 -2.50
N ALA A 50 -0.20 -0.96 -2.00
CA ALA A 50 0.63 -0.97 -0.80
C ALA A 50 -0.16 -1.33 0.46
N LEU A 51 -1.44 -0.94 0.53
CA LEU A 51 -2.34 -1.34 1.62
C LEU A 51 -2.62 -2.84 1.56
N ASP A 52 -2.97 -3.38 0.40
CA ASP A 52 -3.25 -4.82 0.22
C ASP A 52 -2.03 -5.66 0.65
N GLU A 53 -0.83 -5.28 0.21
CA GLU A 53 0.41 -5.96 0.59
C GLU A 53 0.70 -5.87 2.09
N LEU A 54 0.38 -4.73 2.71
CA LEU A 54 0.53 -4.53 4.15
C LEU A 54 -0.48 -5.38 4.95
N GLU A 55 -1.74 -5.42 4.53
CA GLU A 55 -2.77 -6.26 5.13
C GLU A 55 -2.38 -7.74 5.09
N LEU A 56 -1.88 -8.22 3.95
CA LEU A 56 -1.35 -9.58 3.81
C LEU A 56 -0.17 -9.86 4.77
N ALA A 57 0.74 -8.90 4.96
CA ALA A 57 1.88 -9.06 5.88
C ALA A 57 1.46 -9.11 7.37
N PHE A 58 0.27 -8.60 7.70
CA PHE A 58 -0.29 -8.59 9.05
C PHE A 58 -1.39 -9.64 9.26
N ALA A 59 -1.86 -10.30 8.19
CA ALA A 59 -2.83 -11.37 8.27
C ALA A 59 -2.30 -12.50 9.19
N PRO A 60 -3.17 -13.11 10.02
CA PRO A 60 -2.81 -14.28 10.79
C PRO A 60 -2.50 -15.45 9.84
N GLU A 61 -1.57 -16.33 10.20
CA GLU A 61 -1.10 -17.44 9.34
C GLU A 61 -2.27 -18.34 8.89
N ASP A 62 -3.31 -18.48 9.73
CA ASP A 62 -4.51 -19.29 9.45
C ASP A 62 -5.52 -18.65 8.47
N ALA A 63 -5.39 -17.36 8.14
CA ALA A 63 -6.33 -16.70 7.21
C ALA A 63 -6.08 -17.02 5.73
N THR A 64 -4.99 -17.72 5.42
CA THR A 64 -4.64 -18.14 4.05
C THR A 64 -5.17 -19.53 3.70
N ASP A 65 -5.69 -20.29 4.67
CA ASP A 65 -6.34 -21.60 4.47
C ASP A 65 -7.85 -21.46 4.26
N THR A 66 -8.26 -20.81 3.17
CA THR A 66 -9.56 -21.12 2.57
C THR A 66 -9.32 -22.21 1.52
N GLY A 67 -9.09 -23.43 2.01
CA GLY A 67 -9.02 -24.64 1.20
C GLY A 67 -10.25 -24.80 0.28
N PRO A 68 -10.14 -25.65 -0.76
CA PRO A 68 -11.16 -25.76 -1.80
C PRO A 68 -12.48 -26.25 -1.19
N VAL A 69 -13.59 -25.59 -1.55
CA VAL A 69 -14.94 -26.07 -1.25
C VAL A 69 -15.08 -27.47 -1.85
N GLY A 70 -15.09 -28.48 -0.96
CA GLY A 70 -15.22 -29.88 -1.31
C GLY A 70 -16.69 -30.30 -1.41
N HIS A 71 -17.00 -30.87 -2.58
CA HIS A 71 -18.16 -31.65 -3.03
C HIS A 71 -19.52 -30.97 -3.23
#